data_AF-F3KZM6-F1
#
_entry.id   AF-F3KZM6-F1
#
_cell.length_a   1.000
_cell.length_b   1.000
_cell.length_c   1.000
_cell.angle_alpha   90.00
_cell.angle_beta   90.00
_cell.angle_gamma   90.00
#
_symmetry.space_group_name_H-M   'P 1'
#
loop_
_entity.id
_entity.type
_entity.pdbx_description
1 polymer ?
#
loop_
_entity_poly.entity_id
_entity_poly.type
_entity_poly.pdbx_seq_one_letter_code
_entity_poly.pdbx_strand_id
1 'polypeptide(L)' 'MSTLYFLIPIALIFCVVTLKLVLWAIQSGQYSDLDRHANIIFEDDHTDNKDTNDH' A
#
# COMPACT_ATOMS: atom_id res chain seq x y z
N MET A 1 -17.55 34.92 11.31
CA MET A 1 -16.11 35.22 11.15
C MET A 1 -15.21 34.53 12.18
N SER A 2 -15.74 33.89 13.23
CA SER A 2 -14.93 33.26 14.29
C SER A 2 -14.56 31.79 13.98
N THR A 3 -15.41 31.05 13.26
CA THR A 3 -15.20 29.61 12.97
C THR A 3 -13.99 29.34 12.07
N LEU A 4 -13.69 30.25 11.15
CA LEU A 4 -12.57 30.10 10.22
C LEU A 4 -11.23 30.09 10.96
N TYR A 5 -11.09 30.87 12.03
CA TYR A 5 -9.90 30.86 12.90
C TYR A 5 -9.72 29.54 13.67
N PHE A 6 -10.80 28.80 13.90
CA PHE A 6 -10.74 27.45 14.47
C PHE A 6 -10.42 26.39 13.40
N LEU A 7 -10.89 26.59 12.17
CA LEU A 7 -10.70 25.63 11.07
C LEU A 7 -9.28 25.65 10.49
N ILE A 8 -8.62 26.82 10.41
CA ILE A 8 -7.24 26.96 9.94
C ILE A 8 -6.26 26.03 10.70
N PRO A 9 -6.16 26.08 12.05
CA PRO A 9 -5.20 25.25 12.77
C PRO A 9 -5.50 23.76 12.64
N ILE A 10 -6.79 23.37 12.59
CA ILE A 10 -7.18 21.97 12.34
C ILE A 10 -6.69 21.52 10.97
N ALA A 11 -6.93 22.33 9.93
CA ALA A 11 -6.47 22.03 8.58
C ALA A 11 -4.94 21.91 8.51
N LEU A 12 -4.19 22.77 9.22
CA LEU A 12 -2.73 22.68 9.29
C LEU A 12 -2.25 21.38 9.95
N ILE A 13 -2.90 20.94 11.03
CA ILE A 13 -2.59 19.67 11.69
C ILE A 13 -2.81 18.51 10.70
N PHE A 14 -3.96 18.49 10.02
CA PHE A 14 -4.23 17.48 8.99
C PHE A 14 -3.18 17.50 7.88
N CYS A 15 -2.77 18.68 7.41
CA CYS A 15 -1.76 18.81 6.37
C CYS A 15 -0.42 18.21 6.82
N VAL A 16 0.03 18.51 8.05
CA VAL A 16 1.27 17.94 8.62
C VAL A 16 1.15 16.41 8.78
N VAL A 17 0.02 15.92 9.29
CA VAL A 17 -0.21 14.48 9.46
C VAL A 17 -0.19 13.77 8.12
N THR A 18 -0.87 14.29 7.11
CA THR A 18 -0.88 13.74 5.75
C THR A 18 0.52 13.68 5.16
N LEU A 19 1.30 14.77 5.29
CA LEU A 19 2.69 14.78 4.80
C LEU A 19 3.54 13.73 5.53
N LYS A 20 3.41 13.60 6.85
CA LYS A 20 4.15 12.56 7.61
C LYS A 20 3.75 11.16 7.19
N LEU A 21 2.46 10.89 6.99
CA LEU A 21 1.98 9.58 6.56
C LEU A 21 2.49 9.21 5.16
N VAL A 22 2.49 10.16 4.21
CA VAL A 22 3.00 9.93 2.86
C VAL A 22 4.52 9.67 2.89
N LEU A 23 5.28 10.49 3.60
CA LEU A 23 6.73 10.30 3.74
C LEU A 23 7.07 8.98 4.45
N TRP A 24 6.27 8.58 5.43
CA TRP A 24 6.39 7.29 6.10
C TRP A 24 6.06 6.13 5.15
N ALA A 25 5.00 6.22 4.35
CA ALA A 25 4.64 5.18 3.39
C ALA A 25 5.73 4.95 2.33
N ILE A 26 6.35 6.03 1.84
CA ILE A 26 7.49 5.96 0.90
C ILE A 26 8.67 5.23 1.55
N GLN A 27 9.00 5.55 2.81
CA GLN A 27 10.12 4.93 3.53
C GLN A 27 9.82 3.50 4.00
N SER A 28 8.56 3.18 4.28
CA SER A 28 8.12 1.89 4.82
C SER A 28 8.19 0.77 3.77
N GLY A 29 8.57 1.07 2.53
CA GLY A 29 8.76 0.06 1.50
C GLY A 29 7.49 -0.74 1.20
N GLN A 30 6.29 -0.16 1.41
CA GLN A 30 5.01 -0.86 1.27
C GLN A 30 4.80 -1.50 -0.12
N TYR A 31 5.60 -1.07 -1.10
CA TYR A 31 5.69 -1.66 -2.43
C TYR A 31 6.20 -3.12 -2.43
N SER A 32 7.03 -3.53 -1.46
CA SER A 32 7.55 -4.90 -1.39
C SER A 32 6.46 -5.93 -1.06
N ASP A 33 5.41 -5.50 -0.37
CA ASP A 33 4.27 -6.38 -0.07
C ASP A 33 3.39 -6.59 -1.31
N LEU A 34 3.24 -5.56 -2.16
CA LEU A 34 2.58 -5.68 -3.47
C LEU A 34 3.34 -6.59 -4.44
N ASP A 35 4.67 -6.48 -4.47
CA ASP A 35 5.54 -7.27 -5.35
C ASP A 35 5.43 -8.77 -5.07
N ARG A 36 5.36 -9.15 -3.78
CA ARG A 36 5.15 -10.54 -3.35
C ARG A 36 3.82 -11.11 -3.82
N HIS A 37 2.73 -10.34 -3.73
CA HIS A 37 1.42 -10.77 -4.19
C HIS A 37 1.33 -10.87 -5.72
N ALA A 38 2.02 -9.99 -6.46
CA ALA A 38 2.08 -10.05 -7.92
C ALA A 38 2.80 -11.31 -8.42
N ASN A 39 3.87 -11.75 -7.74
CA ASN A 39 4.60 -12.97 -8.09
C ASN A 39 3.74 -14.23 -7.99
N ILE A 40 2.86 -14.32 -6.99
CA ILE A 40 1.97 -15.48 -6.76
C ILE A 40 0.97 -15.64 -7.92
N ILE A 41 0.38 -14.56 -8.41
CA ILE A 41 -0.59 -14.60 -9.52
C ILE A 41 0.07 -15.06 -10.83
N PHE A 42 1.36 -14.78 -11.00
CA PHE A 42 2.11 -15.16 -12.20
C PHE A 42 2.67 -16.59 -12.11
N GLU A 43 2.98 -17.08 -10.91
CA GLU A 43 3.51 -18.43 -10.68
C GLU A 43 2.41 -19.51 -10.60
N ASP A 44 1.18 -19.16 -10.20
CA ASP A 44 0.05 -20.11 -10.14
C ASP A 44 -0.36 -20.67 -11.53
N ASP A 45 0.00 -19.98 -12.63
CA ASP A 45 -0.29 -20.44 -14.00
C ASP A 45 0.76 -21.47 -14.51
N HIS A 46 1.73 -21.85 -13.68
CA HIS A 46 2.81 -22.78 -14.04
C HIS A 46 2.81 -24.11 -13.27
N THR A 47 1.85 -24.38 -12.39
CA THR A 47 1.86 -25.60 -11.57
C THR A 47 0.78 -26.65 -11.88
N ASP A 48 -0.03 -26.50 -12.94
CA ASP A 48 -1.11 -27.46 -13.24
C ASP A 48 -0.84 -28.38 -14.46
N ASN A 49 0.41 -28.82 -14.65
CA ASN A 49 0.71 -29.88 -15.63
C ASN A 49 1.91 -30.75 -15.21
N LYS A 50 1.79 -31.38 -14.04
CA LYS A 50 2.53 -32.59 -13.70
C LYS A 50 1.74 -33.32 -12.63
N ASP A 51 0.82 -34.15 -13.08
CA ASP A 51 0.44 -35.43 -12.46
C ASP A 51 -0.70 -36.05 -13.27
N THR A 52 -0.38 -36.42 -14.51
CA THR A 52 -1.13 -37.43 -15.24
C THR A 52 -0.09 -38.34 -15.88
N ASN A 53 -0.05 -39.58 -15.37
CA ASN A 53 0.73 -40.71 -15.86
C ASN A 53 2.21 -40.76 -15.44
N ASP A 54 2.50 -41.36 -14.27
CA ASP A 54 3.36 -42.55 -14.27
C ASP A 54 3.12 -43.42 -13.02
N HIS A 55 2.76 -44.68 -13.27
CA HIS A 55 2.47 -45.83 -12.38
C HIS A 55 1.17 -45.89 -11.56
#